data_AF-A0A8E0IFU9-F1
#
_entry.id   AF-A0A8E0IFU9-F1
#
_cell.length_a   1.000
_cell.length_b   1.000
_cell.length_c   1.000
_cell.angle_alpha   90.00
_cell.angle_beta   90.00
_cell.angle_gamma   90.00
#
_symmetry.space_group_name_H-M   'P 1'
#
loop_
_entity.id
_entity.type
_entity.pdbx_description
1 polymer ?
#
loop_
_entity_poly.entity_id
_entity_poly.type
_entity_poly.pdbx_seq_one_letter_code
_entity_poly.pdbx_strand_id
1 'polypeptide(L)'
;MEQGWRGLPATERLAQRKEHLQPQMDAFFKWLFELGDSYLPKSKLGRAVEYALGHEVGLRAVLQDGRLELSNNRAERAVKELVMGRKNWLFSQSKRGAVATGIYLIKCAQNCRDKSPRPSSILELFVCGIT
;
A
#
# COMPACT_ATOMS: atom_id res chain seq x y z
N MET A 1 -16.64 -2.15 9.45
CA MET A 1 -15.80 -2.81 10.47
C MET A 1 -14.58 -1.95 10.81
N GLU A 2 -13.60 -1.78 9.91
CA GLU A 2 -12.35 -1.04 10.22
C GLU A 2 -12.56 0.44 10.64
N GLN A 3 -13.60 1.12 10.13
CA GLN A 3 -13.91 2.50 10.51
C GLN A 3 -14.15 2.67 12.03
N GLY A 4 -14.67 1.65 12.70
CA GLY A 4 -14.90 1.65 14.15
C GLY A 4 -13.61 1.54 14.97
N TRP A 5 -12.50 1.09 14.37
CA TRP A 5 -11.22 0.88 15.06
C TRP A 5 -10.21 2.01 14.84
N ARG A 6 -10.60 3.09 14.14
CA ARG A 6 -9.72 4.23 13.84
C ARG A 6 -9.22 4.95 15.10
N GLY A 7 -10.03 4.98 16.16
CA GLY A 7 -9.67 5.62 17.43
C GLY A 7 -8.88 4.74 18.40
N LEU A 8 -8.80 3.43 18.13
CA LEU A 8 -8.13 2.48 19.02
C LEU A 8 -6.60 2.57 18.91
N PRO A 9 -5.86 2.26 19.99
CA PRO A 9 -4.41 2.13 19.94
C PRO A 9 -4.00 1.01 18.97
N ALA A 10 -2.77 1.10 18.44
CA ALA A 10 -2.30 0.20 17.39
C ALA A 10 -2.33 -1.29 17.79
N THR A 11 -2.10 -1.59 19.07
CA THR A 11 -2.13 -2.96 19.62
C THR A 11 -3.53 -3.56 19.61
N GLU A 12 -4.53 -2.81 20.08
CA GLU A 12 -5.92 -3.26 20.09
C GLU A 12 -6.47 -3.38 18.66
N ARG A 13 -6.12 -2.42 17.78
CA ARG A 13 -6.48 -2.51 16.36
C ARG A 13 -5.90 -3.77 15.71
N LEU A 14 -4.66 -4.14 16.04
CA LEU A 14 -4.04 -5.36 15.54
C LEU A 14 -4.79 -6.60 16.03
N ALA A 15 -5.18 -6.66 17.31
CA ALA A 15 -5.95 -7.77 17.87
C ALA A 15 -7.28 -7.95 17.14
N GLN A 16 -8.03 -6.86 16.95
CA GLN A 16 -9.29 -6.84 16.21
C GLN A 16 -9.13 -7.30 14.75
N ARG A 17 -8.03 -6.90 14.10
CA ARG A 17 -7.70 -7.38 12.75
C ARG A 17 -7.41 -8.88 12.72
N LYS A 18 -6.67 -9.41 13.69
CA LYS A 18 -6.40 -10.86 13.75
C LYS A 18 -7.67 -11.67 14.01
N GLU A 19 -8.56 -11.17 14.85
CA GLU A 19 -9.80 -11.86 15.19
C GLU A 19 -10.81 -11.86 14.02
N HIS A 20 -11.02 -10.71 13.39
CA HIS A 20 -12.11 -10.55 12.42
C HIS A 20 -11.65 -10.43 10.96
N LEU A 21 -10.53 -9.76 10.70
CA LEU A 21 -10.07 -9.49 9.33
C LEU A 21 -9.27 -10.67 8.76
N GLN A 22 -8.40 -11.29 9.56
CA GLN A 22 -7.60 -12.45 9.14
C GLN A 22 -8.44 -13.59 8.54
N PRO A 23 -9.50 -14.11 9.19
CA PRO A 23 -10.29 -15.21 8.60
C PRO A 23 -10.99 -14.80 7.29
N GLN A 24 -11.37 -13.53 7.14
CA GLN A 24 -11.96 -13.02 5.90
C GLN A 24 -10.93 -12.93 4.77
N MET A 25 -9.72 -12.48 5.08
CA MET A 25 -8.62 -12.44 4.12
C MET A 25 -8.25 -13.85 3.66
N ASP A 26 -8.11 -14.79 4.60
CA ASP A 26 -7.78 -16.18 4.28
C ASP A 26 -8.87 -16.82 3.40
N ALA A 27 -10.15 -16.61 3.72
CA ALA A 27 -11.27 -17.08 2.90
C ALA A 27 -11.26 -16.46 1.49
N PHE A 28 -10.97 -15.16 1.37
CA PHE A 28 -10.91 -14.46 0.09
C PHE A 28 -9.76 -14.96 -0.80
N PHE A 29 -8.54 -15.09 -0.25
CA PHE A 29 -7.40 -15.56 -1.03
C PHE A 29 -7.51 -17.04 -1.39
N LYS A 30 -8.07 -17.86 -0.49
CA LYS A 30 -8.42 -19.25 -0.82
C LYS A 30 -9.39 -19.32 -1.99
N TRP A 31 -10.46 -18.52 -1.95
CA TRP A 31 -11.44 -18.44 -3.04
C TRP A 31 -10.81 -17.95 -4.35
N LEU A 32 -9.92 -16.96 -4.32
CA LEU A 32 -9.18 -16.51 -5.51
C LEU A 32 -8.28 -17.60 -6.08
N PHE A 33 -7.64 -18.40 -5.23
CA PHE A 33 -6.80 -19.51 -5.66
C PHE A 33 -7.64 -20.60 -6.35
N GLU A 34 -8.78 -20.98 -5.76
CA GLU A 34 -9.73 -21.94 -6.35
C GLU A 34 -10.34 -21.42 -7.68
N LEU A 35 -10.60 -20.11 -7.76
CA LEU A 35 -11.07 -19.47 -8.98
C LEU A 35 -10.01 -19.46 -10.09
N GLY A 36 -8.73 -19.45 -9.71
CA GLY A 36 -7.55 -19.48 -10.59
C GLY A 36 -7.58 -20.58 -11.65
N ASP A 37 -8.04 -21.77 -11.25
CA ASP A 37 -8.10 -22.96 -12.11
C ASP A 37 -9.25 -22.91 -13.14
N SER A 38 -10.15 -21.95 -13.03
CA SER A 38 -11.43 -21.93 -13.75
C SER A 38 -11.45 -21.01 -14.99
N TYR A 39 -10.46 -20.12 -15.17
CA TYR A 39 -10.49 -19.08 -16.23
C TYR A 39 -9.28 -19.12 -17.15
N LEU A 40 -9.41 -18.52 -18.35
CA LEU A 40 -8.27 -18.31 -19.23
C LEU A 40 -7.35 -17.20 -18.67
N PRO A 41 -6.04 -17.44 -18.48
CA PRO A 41 -5.14 -16.50 -17.81
C PRO A 41 -5.02 -15.13 -18.50
N LYS A 42 -5.26 -15.04 -19.82
CA LYS A 42 -5.25 -13.77 -20.56
C LYS A 42 -6.55 -12.97 -20.51
N SER A 43 -7.60 -13.49 -19.89
CA SER A 43 -8.87 -12.77 -19.71
C SER A 43 -8.71 -11.59 -18.75
N LYS A 44 -9.65 -10.63 -18.81
CA LYS A 44 -9.67 -9.50 -17.86
C LYS A 44 -9.78 -9.98 -16.41
N LEU A 45 -10.56 -11.05 -16.17
CA LEU A 45 -10.67 -11.69 -14.86
C LEU A 45 -9.34 -12.31 -14.44
N GLY A 46 -8.69 -13.06 -15.33
CA GLY A 46 -7.44 -13.72 -14.99
C GLY A 46 -6.31 -12.77 -14.61
N ARG A 47 -6.20 -11.65 -15.33
CA ARG A 47 -5.26 -10.57 -14.96
C ARG A 47 -5.59 -9.94 -13.61
N ALA A 48 -6.87 -9.79 -13.28
CA ALA A 48 -7.29 -9.22 -12.00
C ALA A 48 -6.99 -10.16 -10.82
N VAL A 49 -7.21 -11.47 -11.00
CA VAL A 49 -6.89 -12.49 -10.00
C VAL A 49 -5.38 -12.60 -9.80
N GLU A 50 -4.61 -12.68 -10.89
CA GLU A 50 -3.14 -12.72 -10.82
C GLU A 50 -2.59 -11.46 -10.13
N TYR A 51 -3.14 -10.29 -10.45
CA TYR A 51 -2.79 -9.04 -9.77
C TYR A 51 -3.10 -9.10 -8.26
N ALA A 52 -4.28 -9.58 -7.88
CA ALA A 52 -4.67 -9.68 -6.48
C ALA A 52 -3.78 -10.67 -5.70
N LEU A 53 -3.49 -11.85 -6.27
CA LEU A 53 -2.60 -12.86 -5.68
C LEU A 53 -1.18 -12.32 -5.51
N GLY A 54 -0.65 -11.60 -6.50
CA GLY A 54 0.67 -10.97 -6.39
C GLY A 54 0.79 -9.93 -5.27
N HIS A 55 -0.34 -9.35 -4.82
CA HIS A 55 -0.38 -8.35 -3.74
C HIS A 55 -0.73 -8.95 -2.37
N GLU A 56 -0.91 -10.27 -2.26
CA GLU A 56 -1.32 -10.93 -1.02
C GLU A 56 -0.38 -10.61 0.15
N VAL A 57 0.94 -10.70 -0.07
CA VAL A 57 1.95 -10.41 0.96
C VAL A 57 1.82 -8.97 1.47
N GLY A 58 1.63 -8.01 0.56
CA GLY A 58 1.46 -6.60 0.91
C GLY A 58 0.16 -6.35 1.68
N LEU A 59 -0.94 -7.00 1.29
CA LEU A 59 -2.21 -6.90 1.99
C LEU A 59 -2.15 -7.54 3.38
N ARG A 60 -1.49 -8.69 3.54
CA ARG A 60 -1.31 -9.38 4.83
C ARG A 60 -0.39 -8.62 5.80
N ALA A 61 0.46 -7.70 5.33
CA ALA A 61 1.32 -6.89 6.19
C ALA A 61 0.55 -6.10 7.25
N VAL A 62 -0.71 -5.73 6.99
CA VAL A 62 -1.57 -5.02 7.96
C VAL A 62 -1.94 -5.84 9.20
N LEU A 63 -1.74 -7.16 9.13
CA LEU A 63 -1.93 -8.11 10.24
C LEU A 63 -0.66 -8.28 11.08
N GLN A 64 0.46 -7.71 10.64
CA GLN A 64 1.73 -7.70 11.37
C GLN A 64 1.91 -6.41 12.17
N ASP A 65 1.51 -5.26 11.61
CA ASP A 65 1.56 -3.96 12.28
C ASP A 65 0.22 -3.20 12.23
N GLY A 66 -0.33 -2.88 13.40
CA GLY A 66 -1.58 -2.15 13.58
C GLY A 66 -1.49 -0.66 13.26
N ARG A 67 -0.28 -0.13 13.04
CA ARG A 67 -0.05 1.25 12.58
C ARG A 67 -0.36 1.43 11.10
N LEU A 68 -0.31 0.34 10.32
CA LEU A 68 -0.58 0.39 8.89
C LEU A 68 -2.05 0.69 8.62
N GLU A 69 -2.29 1.63 7.70
CA GLU A 69 -3.61 1.96 7.19
C GLU A 69 -3.93 1.03 6.01
N LEU A 70 -5.10 0.37 6.01
CA LEU A 70 -5.49 -0.50 4.89
C LEU A 70 -5.86 0.31 3.64
N SER A 71 -6.29 1.57 3.82
CA SER A 71 -6.69 2.44 2.72
C SER A 71 -5.52 3.15 2.07
N ASN A 72 -5.49 3.18 0.73
CA ASN A 72 -4.51 3.94 -0.05
C ASN A 72 -4.78 5.46 -0.11
N ASN A 73 -5.86 5.93 0.52
CA ASN A 73 -6.33 7.33 0.47
C ASN A 73 -5.23 8.37 0.73
N ARG A 74 -4.30 8.06 1.64
CA ARG A 74 -3.21 8.97 1.99
C ARG A 74 -2.20 9.12 0.86
N ALA A 75 -1.79 8.01 0.24
CA ALA A 75 -0.86 8.04 -0.88
C ALA A 75 -1.52 8.70 -2.11
N GLU A 76 -2.80 8.41 -2.36
CA GLU A 76 -3.57 9.05 -3.43
C GLU A 76 -3.65 10.57 -3.25
N ARG A 77 -3.93 11.05 -2.03
CA ARG A 77 -3.93 12.49 -1.72
C ARG A 77 -2.55 13.10 -1.95
N ALA A 78 -1.48 12.45 -1.50
CA ALA A 78 -0.12 12.94 -1.69
C ALA A 78 0.29 13.03 -3.17
N VAL A 79 -0.12 12.05 -3.99
CA VAL A 79 0.14 12.05 -5.44
C VAL A 79 -0.75 13.04 -6.18
N LYS A 80 -1.99 13.25 -5.72
CA LYS A 80 -2.94 14.17 -6.36
C LYS A 80 -2.39 15.58 -6.44
N GLU A 81 -1.79 16.08 -5.38
CA GLU A 81 -1.22 17.43 -5.37
C GLU A 81 -0.08 17.58 -6.39
N LEU A 82 0.76 16.55 -6.54
CA LEU A 82 1.79 16.49 -7.57
C LEU A 82 1.22 16.49 -8.98
N VAL A 83 0.20 15.67 -9.24
CA VAL A 83 -0.45 15.59 -10.56
C VAL A 83 -1.06 16.95 -10.93
N MET A 84 -1.66 17.65 -9.97
CA MET A 84 -2.19 18.99 -10.17
C MET A 84 -1.07 20.02 -10.41
N GLY A 85 0.01 19.99 -9.61
CA GLY A 85 1.17 20.86 -9.78
C GLY A 85 1.83 20.70 -11.16
N ARG A 86 2.01 19.46 -11.64
CA ARG A 86 2.59 19.17 -12.97
C ARG A 86 1.77 19.79 -14.11
N LYS A 87 0.44 19.80 -14.03
CA LYS A 87 -0.40 20.48 -15.02
C LYS A 87 -0.21 21.99 -15.00
N ASN A 88 -0.02 22.58 -13.81
CA ASN A 88 0.16 24.03 -13.67
C ASN A 88 1.56 24.52 -14.07
N TRP A 89 2.57 23.67 -13.97
CA TRP A 89 3.97 24.02 -14.26
C TRP A 89 4.47 23.56 -15.63
N LEU A 90 3.58 23.10 -16.51
CA LEU A 90 3.91 22.55 -17.83
C LEU A 90 4.76 23.52 -18.69
N PHE A 91 4.64 24.82 -18.46
CA PHE A 91 5.34 25.89 -19.20
C PHE A 91 6.44 26.59 -18.41
N SER A 92 6.75 26.17 -17.18
CA SER A 92 7.84 26.76 -16.39
C SER A 92 9.19 26.23 -16.87
N GLN A 93 9.78 26.84 -17.91
CA GLN A 93 11.09 26.48 -18.47
C GLN A 93 12.29 27.01 -17.64
N SER A 94 12.05 27.54 -16.44
CA SER A 94 13.13 28.10 -15.61
C SER A 94 13.83 27.01 -14.78
N LYS A 95 15.16 27.10 -14.64
CA LYS A 95 15.95 26.23 -13.72
C LYS A 95 15.39 26.27 -12.29
N ARG A 96 14.93 27.44 -11.83
CA ARG A 96 14.31 27.61 -10.51
C ARG A 96 13.03 26.79 -10.36
N GLY A 97 12.17 26.76 -11.39
CA GLY A 97 10.95 25.95 -11.38
C GLY A 97 11.22 24.44 -11.38
N ALA A 98 12.26 23.99 -12.09
CA ALA A 98 12.69 22.59 -12.06
C ALA A 98 13.18 22.16 -10.66
N VAL A 99 13.98 23.00 -9.99
CA VAL A 99 14.43 22.74 -8.60
C VAL A 99 13.26 22.70 -7.62
N ALA A 100 12.32 23.65 -7.72
CA ALA A 100 11.13 23.67 -6.86
C ALA A 100 10.26 22.41 -7.05
N THR A 101 10.08 21.96 -8.29
CA THR A 101 9.34 20.72 -8.60
C THR A 101 10.05 19.49 -8.03
N GLY A 102 11.39 19.43 -8.10
CA GLY A 102 12.19 18.37 -7.51
C GLY A 102 12.06 18.29 -5.99
N ILE A 103 12.09 19.44 -5.30
CA ILE A 103 11.87 19.51 -3.84
C ILE A 103 10.46 19.02 -3.49
N TYR A 104 9.46 19.42 -4.27
CA TYR A 104 8.08 19.03 -4.06
C TYR A 104 7.87 17.51 -4.23
N LEU A 105 8.48 16.91 -5.24
CA LEU A 105 8.50 15.46 -5.46
C LEU A 105 9.09 14.69 -4.27
N ILE A 106 10.23 15.15 -3.75
CA ILE A 106 10.89 14.55 -2.58
C ILE A 106 9.97 14.63 -1.36
N LYS A 107 9.30 15.77 -1.15
CA LYS A 107 8.37 15.96 -0.04
C LYS A 107 7.13 15.06 -0.14
N CYS A 108 6.55 14.91 -1.33
CA CYS A 108 5.46 13.95 -1.56
C CYS A 108 5.88 12.52 -1.22
N ALA A 109 7.09 12.10 -1.63
CA ALA A 109 7.62 10.78 -1.34
C ALA A 109 7.88 10.55 0.16
N GLN A 110 8.38 11.57 0.87
CA GLN A 110 8.58 11.52 2.32
C GLN A 110 7.26 11.42 3.08
N ASN A 111 6.25 12.20 2.67
CA ASN A 111 4.92 12.14 3.28
C ASN A 111 4.38 10.71 3.18
N CYS A 112 4.48 10.05 2.02
CA CYS A 112 4.08 8.64 1.90
C CYS A 112 4.85 7.70 2.85
N ARG A 113 6.15 7.93 3.12
CA ARG A 113 6.99 7.09 4.01
C ARG A 113 6.81 7.33 5.52
N ASP A 114 6.40 8.53 5.94
CA ASP A 114 6.43 8.94 7.36
C ASP A 114 5.47 8.17 8.30
N LYS A 115 4.65 7.25 7.78
CA LYS A 115 3.81 6.34 8.57
C LYS A 115 4.02 4.85 8.29
N SER A 116 4.88 4.47 7.33
CA SER A 116 5.38 3.09 7.30
C SER A 116 6.36 2.94 8.48
N PRO A 117 6.27 1.88 9.30
CA PRO A 117 7.22 1.68 10.38
C PRO A 117 8.65 1.74 9.82
N ARG A 118 9.55 2.41 10.57
CA ARG A 118 10.96 2.56 10.18
C ARG A 118 11.53 1.20 9.74
N PRO A 119 12.24 1.12 8.61
CA PRO A 119 12.71 -0.14 8.06
C PRO A 119 13.82 -0.81 8.89
N SER A 120 14.23 -0.23 10.02
CA SER A 120 15.22 -0.80 10.93
C SER A 120 14.77 -2.10 11.61
N SER A 121 13.52 -2.55 11.46
CA SER A 121 13.08 -3.89 11.88
C SER A 121 12.57 -4.79 10.75
N ILE A 122 12.49 -4.28 9.51
CA ILE A 122 12.01 -5.03 8.33
C ILE A 122 13.18 -5.38 7.37
N LEU A 123 14.30 -4.66 7.44
CA LEU A 123 15.49 -4.95 6.63
C LEU A 123 16.29 -6.17 7.12
N GLU A 124 16.18 -6.60 8.37
CA GLU A 124 16.92 -7.79 8.84
C GLU A 124 16.36 -9.12 8.31
N LEU A 125 15.10 -9.16 7.86
CA LEU A 125 14.53 -10.37 7.25
C LEU A 125 14.79 -10.51 5.74
N PHE A 126 15.21 -9.43 5.06
CA PHE A 126 15.48 -9.47 3.62
C PHE A 126 16.97 -9.57 3.26
N VAL A 127 17.88 -9.38 4.23
CA VAL A 127 19.35 -9.46 4.01
C VAL A 127 19.93 -10.83 4.39
N CYS A 128 19.17 -11.72 5.04
CA CYS A 128 19.67 -13.03 5.50
C CYS A 128 19.27 -14.25 4.63
N GLY A 129 18.64 -14.05 3.48
CA GLY A 129 18.07 -15.13 2.65
C GLY A 129 18.70 -15.36 1.28
N ILE A 130 19.84 -14.74 0.97
CA ILE A 130 20.63 -15.03 -0.23
C ILE A 130 22.10 -15.19 0.17
N THR A 131 22.39 -16.34 0.74
CA THR A 131 23.57 -17.20 0.52
C THR A 131 23.24 -18.59 1.01
#